data_AF-A0AAN9UAA0-F1
#
_entry.id   AF-A0AAN9UAA0-F1
#
_cell.length_a   1.000
_cell.length_b   1.000
_cell.length_c   1.000
_cell.angle_alpha   90.00
_cell.angle_beta   90.00
_cell.angle_gamma   90.00
#
_symmetry.space_group_name_H-M   'P 1'
#
loop_
_entity.id
_entity.type
_entity.pdbx_description
1 polymer ?
#
loop_
_entity_poly.entity_id
_entity_poly.type
_entity_poly.pdbx_seq_one_letter_code
_entity_poly.pdbx_strand_id
1 'polypeptide(L)'
;MSATATATAAAKALTSAATTAAAAATTPAAPSYFRVTLRRSAIGLPERTRGVLKALGLRRREQSVYHPVSPDFAGMILKVKELVEVEEADRALTSREMRDARKPDPGFWVEKAVPR
;
A
#
# COMPACT_ATOMS: atom_id res chain seq x y z
N MET A 1 22.58 -77.52 2.34
CA MET A 1 23.32 -76.61 3.23
C MET A 1 22.98 -75.17 2.82
N SER A 2 21.76 -74.68 3.06
CA SER A 2 21.33 -73.96 4.28
C SER A 2 22.19 -72.73 4.62
N ALA A 3 21.75 -71.54 4.18
CA ALA A 3 21.88 -70.29 4.93
C ALA A 3 20.98 -69.20 4.31
N THR A 4 19.85 -68.97 4.98
CA THR A 4 19.02 -67.76 4.95
C THR A 4 19.77 -66.55 5.52
N ALA A 5 19.62 -65.37 4.92
CA ALA A 5 19.69 -64.09 5.64
C ALA A 5 18.95 -62.97 4.89
N THR A 6 17.87 -62.52 5.51
CA THR A 6 17.04 -61.35 5.23
C THR A 6 17.70 -60.09 5.78
N ALA A 7 17.54 -58.95 5.10
CA ALA A 7 17.46 -57.55 5.63
C ALA A 7 18.00 -56.55 4.58
N THR A 8 17.63 -55.29 4.45
CA THR A 8 16.53 -54.41 4.90
C THR A 8 16.85 -53.02 4.29
N ALA A 9 15.81 -52.35 3.79
CA ALA A 9 15.59 -50.90 3.70
C ALA A 9 16.60 -49.93 3.02
N ALA A 10 16.03 -49.19 2.05
CA ALA A 10 15.93 -47.73 2.01
C ALA A 10 17.21 -46.88 2.13
N ALA A 11 17.60 -46.25 1.01
CA ALA A 11 18.07 -44.87 1.01
C ALA A 11 17.93 -44.25 -0.39
N LYS A 12 16.86 -43.49 -0.58
CA LYS A 12 16.71 -42.51 -1.66
C LYS A 12 17.63 -41.33 -1.31
N ALA A 13 18.77 -41.22 -1.97
CA ALA A 13 19.68 -40.09 -1.84
C ALA A 13 20.15 -39.67 -3.25
N LEU A 14 19.64 -38.55 -3.77
CA LEU A 14 20.23 -37.21 -3.65
C LEU A 14 21.51 -37.09 -4.50
N THR A 15 21.42 -36.50 -5.69
CA THR A 15 22.28 -35.38 -6.14
C THR A 15 21.92 -34.91 -7.56
N SER A 16 20.81 -34.19 -7.70
CA SER A 16 20.65 -33.22 -8.80
C SER A 16 21.35 -31.93 -8.37
N ALA A 17 22.56 -31.75 -8.87
CA ALA A 17 23.39 -30.59 -8.57
C ALA A 17 22.82 -29.33 -9.25
N ALA A 18 22.41 -28.40 -8.38
CA ALA A 18 22.65 -26.97 -8.52
C ALA A 18 22.12 -26.27 -9.78
N THR A 19 20.79 -26.12 -9.84
CA THR A 19 20.21 -24.87 -10.32
C THR A 19 20.67 -23.76 -9.37
N THR A 20 21.72 -23.07 -9.76
CA THR A 20 22.29 -21.98 -8.96
C THR A 20 21.36 -20.78 -9.03
N ALA A 21 20.80 -20.48 -7.87
CA ALA A 21 20.07 -19.30 -7.45
C ALA A 21 20.39 -18.01 -8.24
N ALA A 22 19.43 -17.61 -9.09
CA ALA A 22 19.25 -16.24 -9.54
C ALA A 22 17.81 -15.81 -9.16
N ALA A 23 17.56 -15.72 -7.86
CA ALA A 23 16.30 -15.24 -7.30
C ALA A 23 16.59 -14.52 -5.98
N ALA A 24 17.33 -13.42 -6.07
CA ALA A 24 17.66 -12.59 -4.91
C ALA A 24 17.67 -11.11 -5.31
N ALA A 25 16.47 -10.57 -5.49
CA ALA A 25 16.19 -9.15 -5.24
C ALA A 25 14.67 -8.97 -5.01
N THR A 26 14.15 -9.57 -3.94
CA THR A 26 12.90 -9.07 -3.34
C THR A 26 13.24 -8.52 -1.98
N THR A 27 13.96 -7.39 -1.99
CA THR A 27 14.00 -6.51 -0.83
C THR A 27 12.58 -6.01 -0.61
N PRO A 28 11.95 -6.21 0.57
CA PRO A 28 10.75 -5.46 0.91
C PRO A 28 11.22 -4.03 1.19
N ALA A 29 11.35 -3.24 0.12
CA ALA A 29 11.82 -1.88 0.19
C ALA A 29 10.70 -1.00 0.76
N ALA A 30 10.77 -0.75 2.07
CA ALA A 30 9.96 0.22 2.81
C ALA A 30 8.42 -0.02 2.81
N PRO A 31 7.68 0.52 3.79
CA PRO A 31 6.22 0.53 3.71
C PRO A 31 5.79 1.54 2.64
N SER A 32 5.61 1.08 1.40
CA SER A 32 4.97 1.86 0.34
C SER A 32 3.48 2.06 0.68
N TYR A 33 2.97 3.28 0.48
CA TYR A 33 1.58 3.66 0.67
C TYR A 33 0.94 4.08 -0.66
N PHE A 34 -0.33 3.73 -0.85
CA PHE A 34 -1.16 4.32 -1.87
C PHE A 34 -1.72 5.65 -1.39
N ARG A 35 -1.35 6.74 -2.06
CA ARG A 35 -2.05 8.02 -1.96
C ARG A 35 -3.21 7.98 -2.95
N VAL A 36 -4.41 7.80 -2.43
CA VAL A 36 -5.63 7.73 -3.22
C VAL A 36 -6.36 9.07 -3.14
N THR A 37 -6.59 9.71 -4.29
CA THR A 37 -7.29 10.99 -4.39
C THR A 37 -8.57 10.83 -5.20
N LEU A 38 -9.70 11.27 -4.66
CA LEU A 38 -10.98 11.22 -5.37
C LEU A 38 -11.13 12.38 -6.36
N ARG A 39 -10.91 12.16 -7.65
CA ARG A 39 -11.01 13.20 -8.70
C ARG A 39 -12.43 13.40 -9.20
N ARG A 40 -13.17 12.30 -9.42
CA ARG A 40 -14.56 12.34 -9.91
C ARG A 40 -15.55 12.00 -8.79
N SER A 41 -16.76 12.57 -8.85
CA SER A 41 -17.80 12.30 -7.86
C SER A 41 -18.50 10.98 -8.13
N ALA A 42 -19.04 10.36 -7.06
CA ALA A 42 -19.87 9.16 -7.14
C ALA A 42 -21.38 9.46 -7.28
N ILE A 43 -21.73 10.65 -7.77
CA ILE A 43 -23.13 11.03 -7.94
C ILE A 43 -23.74 10.21 -9.08
N GLY A 44 -24.95 9.70 -8.90
CA GLY A 44 -25.59 8.80 -9.87
C GLY A 44 -24.97 7.40 -10.00
N LEU A 45 -23.90 7.07 -9.28
CA LEU A 45 -23.36 5.70 -9.26
C LEU A 45 -24.09 4.79 -8.26
N PRO A 46 -24.05 3.46 -8.49
CA PRO A 46 -24.67 2.48 -7.59
C PRO A 46 -24.13 2.55 -6.16
N GLU A 47 -24.98 2.18 -5.19
CA GLU A 47 -24.64 2.14 -3.76
C GLU A 47 -23.42 1.27 -3.45
N ARG A 48 -23.18 0.21 -4.24
CA ARG A 48 -21.99 -0.64 -4.11
C ARG A 48 -20.69 0.16 -4.29
N THR A 49 -20.63 1.01 -5.31
CA THR A 49 -19.46 1.85 -5.60
C THR A 49 -19.28 2.91 -4.53
N ARG A 50 -20.38 3.53 -4.07
CA ARG A 50 -20.37 4.48 -2.94
C ARG A 50 -19.89 3.83 -1.64
N GLY A 51 -20.30 2.58 -1.39
CA GLY A 51 -19.85 1.79 -0.25
C GLY A 51 -18.33 1.55 -0.24
N VAL A 52 -17.75 1.24 -1.40
CA VAL A 52 -16.29 1.08 -1.53
C VAL A 52 -15.55 2.40 -1.26
N LEU A 53 -16.02 3.53 -1.80
CA LEU A 53 -15.42 4.83 -1.52
C LEU A 53 -15.51 5.20 -0.03
N LYS A 54 -16.64 4.91 0.61
CA LYS A 54 -16.84 5.11 2.05
C LYS A 54 -15.89 4.23 2.87
N ALA A 55 -15.67 2.98 2.47
CA ALA A 55 -14.72 2.07 3.11
C ALA A 55 -13.26 2.55 2.97
N LEU A 56 -12.90 3.12 1.81
CA LEU A 56 -11.61 3.77 1.59
C LEU A 56 -11.46 5.12 2.34
N GLY A 57 -12.53 5.65 2.94
CA GLY A 57 -12.52 6.92 3.69
C GLY A 57 -12.66 8.17 2.81
N LEU A 58 -13.00 8.01 1.52
CA LEU A 58 -13.17 9.10 0.56
C LEU A 58 -14.61 9.61 0.59
N ARG A 59 -14.83 10.76 1.24
CA ARG A 59 -16.17 11.36 1.44
C ARG A 59 -16.44 12.54 0.52
N ARG A 60 -15.41 13.30 0.16
CA ARG A 60 -15.51 14.52 -0.67
C ARG A 60 -14.54 14.44 -1.84
N ARG A 61 -14.84 15.17 -2.93
CA ARG A 61 -13.91 15.32 -4.06
C ARG A 61 -12.62 16.02 -3.60
N GLU A 62 -11.53 15.74 -4.31
CA GLU A 62 -10.18 16.24 -4.04
C GLU A 62 -9.65 15.87 -2.64
N GLN A 63 -10.28 14.91 -1.97
CA GLN A 63 -9.78 14.35 -0.73
C GLN A 63 -8.73 13.29 -1.04
N SER A 64 -7.55 13.42 -0.45
CA SER A 64 -6.50 12.41 -0.47
C SER A 64 -6.47 11.61 0.83
N VAL A 65 -6.30 10.29 0.74
CA VAL A 65 -6.12 9.37 1.86
C VAL A 65 -4.97 8.42 1.56
N TYR A 66 -4.19 8.08 2.59
CA TYR A 66 -3.06 7.15 2.48
C TYR A 66 -3.44 5.79 3.06
N HIS A 67 -3.24 4.73 2.28
CA HIS A 67 -3.45 3.34 2.69
C HIS A 67 -2.17 2.53 2.45
N PRO A 68 -1.84 1.54 3.30
CA PRO A 68 -0.69 0.68 3.05
C PRO A 68 -0.88 -0.12 1.76
N VAL A 69 0.21 -0.39 1.04
CA VAL A 69 0.18 -1.27 -0.14
C VAL A 69 -0.13 -2.69 0.31
N SER A 70 -1.39 -3.08 0.15
CA SER A 70 -1.90 -4.43 0.39
C SER A 70 -2.87 -4.83 -0.72
N PRO A 71 -2.93 -6.13 -1.08
CA PRO A 71 -3.83 -6.63 -2.12
C PRO A 71 -5.30 -6.29 -1.87
N ASP A 72 -5.73 -6.20 -0.60
CA ASP A 72 -7.12 -5.85 -0.26
C ASP A 72 -7.46 -4.41 -0.65
N PHE A 73 -6.57 -3.47 -0.34
CA PHE A 73 -6.71 -2.07 -0.75
C PHE A 73 -6.59 -1.93 -2.26
N ALA A 74 -5.65 -2.63 -2.89
CA ALA A 74 -5.52 -2.65 -4.36
C ALA A 74 -6.82 -3.14 -5.02
N GLY A 75 -7.43 -4.21 -4.52
CA GLY A 75 -8.70 -4.73 -5.03
C GLY A 75 -9.87 -3.76 -4.84
N MET A 76 -9.90 -3.01 -3.74
CA MET A 76 -10.90 -1.95 -3.53
C MET A 76 -10.69 -0.78 -4.50
N ILE A 77 -9.45 -0.34 -4.68
CA ILE A 77 -9.08 0.74 -5.60
C ILE A 77 -9.45 0.37 -7.04
N LEU A 78 -9.18 -0.87 -7.47
CA LEU A 78 -9.51 -1.34 -8.83
C LEU A 78 -11.01 -1.30 -9.15
N LYS A 79 -11.87 -1.48 -8.15
CA LYS A 79 -13.34 -1.34 -8.31
C LYS A 79 -13.80 0.09 -8.57
N VAL A 80 -12.97 1.07 -8.22
CA VAL A 80 -13.28 2.52 -8.32
C VAL A 80 -12.23 3.28 -9.14
N LYS A 81 -11.45 2.58 -9.97
CA LYS A 81 -10.30 3.13 -10.72
C LYS A 81 -10.68 4.30 -11.63
N GLU A 82 -11.93 4.36 -12.08
CA GLU A 82 -12.42 5.46 -12.90
C GLU A 82 -12.63 6.73 -12.06
N LEU A 83 -12.80 6.65 -10.74
CA LEU A 83 -13.08 7.81 -9.90
C LEU A 83 -11.84 8.37 -9.20
N VAL A 84 -10.84 7.53 -8.99
CA VAL A 84 -9.66 7.83 -8.17
C VAL A 84 -8.40 7.95 -9.01
N GLU A 85 -7.51 8.81 -8.54
CA GLU A 85 -6.11 8.84 -8.96
C GLU A 85 -5.26 8.23 -7.84
N VAL A 86 -4.26 7.43 -8.20
CA VAL A 86 -3.42 6.70 -7.26
C VAL A 86 -1.98 7.02 -7.54
N GLU A 87 -1.29 7.48 -6.50
CA GLU A 87 0.16 7.69 -6.50
C GLU A 87 0.78 6.78 -5.44
N GLU A 88 1.98 6.28 -5.72
CA GLU A 88 2.79 5.59 -4.72
C GLU A 88 3.56 6.63 -3.88
N ALA A 89 3.55 6.46 -2.56
CA ALA A 89 4.23 7.33 -1.61
C ALA A 89 5.01 6.51 -0.59
N ASP A 90 6.23 6.93 -0.27
CA ASP A 90 7.09 6.23 0.70
C ASP A 90 6.54 6.29 2.13
N ARG A 91 5.69 7.27 2.43
CA ARG A 91 5.13 7.50 3.76
C ARG A 91 3.72 8.06 3.71
N ALA A 92 2.88 7.60 4.64
CA ALA A 92 1.59 8.23 4.90
C ALA A 92 1.75 9.58 5.61
N LEU A 93 1.22 10.65 5.01
CA LEU A 93 1.11 11.95 5.65
C LEU A 93 -0.10 11.97 6.60
N THR A 94 0.11 12.47 7.81
CA THR A 94 -0.97 12.73 8.76
C THR A 94 -1.83 13.91 8.30
N SER A 95 -3.06 14.02 8.81
CA SER A 95 -3.98 15.12 8.48
C SER A 95 -3.42 16.51 8.79
N ARG A 96 -2.57 16.62 9.82
CA ARG A 96 -1.92 17.87 10.21
C ARG A 96 -0.81 18.24 9.23
N GLU A 97 0.08 17.29 8.92
CA GLU A 97 1.13 17.48 7.91
C GLU A 97 0.53 17.83 6.53
N MET A 98 -0.56 17.16 6.12
CA MET A 98 -1.28 17.51 4.89
C MET A 98 -1.89 18.92 4.91
N ARG A 99 -2.28 19.43 6.08
CA ARG A 99 -2.83 20.79 6.21
C ARG A 99 -1.70 21.82 6.17
N ASP A 100 -0.62 21.55 6.88
CA ASP A 100 0.54 22.42 6.95
C ASP A 100 1.23 22.53 5.58
N ALA A 101 1.33 21.43 4.83
CA ALA A 101 1.85 21.44 3.46
C ALA A 101 1.01 22.27 2.46
N ARG A 102 -0.28 22.50 2.76
CA ARG A 102 -1.17 23.35 1.95
C ARG A 102 -1.17 24.80 2.41
N LYS A 103 -0.60 25.11 3.57
CA LYS A 103 -0.60 26.46 4.12
C LYS A 103 0.45 27.29 3.36
N PRO A 104 0.05 28.35 2.65
CA PRO A 104 1.03 29.24 2.02
C PRO A 104 1.82 30.01 3.08
N ASP A 105 2.98 30.52 2.68
CA ASP A 105 3.73 31.41 3.55
C ASP A 105 2.91 32.67 3.88
N PRO A 106 2.85 33.08 5.16
CA PRO A 106 2.02 34.21 5.58
C PRO A 106 2.40 35.54 4.92
N GLY A 107 3.67 35.71 4.51
CA GLY A 107 4.15 36.91 3.84
C GLY A 107 4.37 38.13 4.76
N PHE A 108 4.11 38.00 6.07
CA PHE A 108 4.40 39.03 7.07
C PHE A 108 4.99 38.40 8.32
N TRP A 109 5.83 39.14 9.03
CA TRP A 109 6.22 38.83 10.40
C TRP A 109 5.56 39.86 11.33
N VAL A 110 5.06 39.39 12.47
CA VAL A 110 4.53 40.27 13.51
C VAL A 110 5.69 40.66 14.43
N GLU A 111 6.05 41.93 14.42
CA GLU A 111 7.02 42.46 15.40
C GLU A 111 6.42 42.44 16.81
N LYS A 112 7.29 42.45 17.82
CA LYS A 112 6.83 42.46 19.22
C LYS A 112 6.01 43.72 19.46
N ALA A 113 4.81 43.55 20.04
CA ALA A 113 3.95 44.66 20.41
C ALA A 113 4.71 45.61 21.36
N VAL A 114 4.73 46.89 21.02
CA VAL A 114 5.31 47.92 21.89
C VAL A 114 4.43 48.01 23.14
N PRO A 115 4.97 47.77 24.35
CA PRO A 115 4.21 47.97 25.58
C PRO A 115 3.87 49.46 25.72
N ARG A 116 2.62 49.75 26.08
CA ARG A 116 2.15 51.11 26.38
C ARG A 116 2.60 51.58 27.75
#